data_AF-A0A830CHU6-F1
#
_entry.id   AF-A0A830CHU6-F1
#
_cell.length_a   1.000
_cell.length_b   1.000
_cell.length_c   1.000
_cell.angle_alpha   90.00
_cell.angle_beta   90.00
_cell.angle_gamma   90.00
#
_symmetry.space_group_name_H-M   'P 1'
#
loop_
_entity.id
_entity.type
_entity.pdbx_description
1 polymer ?
#
loop_
_entity_poly.entity_id
_entity_poly.type
_entity_poly.pdbx_seq_one_letter_code
_entity_poly.pdbx_strand_id
1 'polypeptide(L)'
;MRKDGAPPVSAAAPLNPVGKIFLCFETKSFFALLLSLTLVTVVWNLQPYYENILSATTTSRYSAAAAAADPNADNSGGRLVQMGAYRGGPSTFAVVGLASKPIHVYGRPWYKCEWIPNNGSPSTRAKAYKILPDWGYGRVYTVVVVNCTFPENPNADNSGGRLSINTYYGESPRRFEKFTALEEAPGSYDESRFRPPHEHEYLYCGSSLYGDLNPGRMREWMAYHAWFFGPRSHFVFHDAGGVSAAVRAVLEPWIRAGRVTLQDIRAQAEYDGYYYNQFLVVNDCLHRYRHAANWTFYFDVDEYMYIPDGRTLESVLRHFSNYTQFTVEQNAMSSVLCFNDSSRDYSREWGFEKLVFRDSRTRIRRDRKYAIQAKNAYATGVHMSENVVGGTLHKTETMIRYYHYHNTITVHEELCRNLLPDTAKRATTWLDKIPYVYDDNMKKLAPVIKKFERQTIGIGSQ
;
A
#
# COMPACT_ATOMS: atom_id res chain seq x y z
N MET A 1 -26.26 0.00 80.28
CA MET A 1 -27.62 0.44 80.64
C MET A 1 -28.52 0.29 79.42
N ARG A 2 -29.67 -0.37 79.59
CA ARG A 2 -30.92 -0.30 78.79
C ARG A 2 -31.20 1.15 78.32
N LYS A 3 -32.00 1.52 77.31
CA LYS A 3 -32.98 0.89 76.40
C LYS A 3 -33.62 2.06 75.61
N ASP A 4 -34.01 1.81 74.36
CA ASP A 4 -35.05 2.48 73.52
C ASP A 4 -35.04 3.99 73.17
N GLY A 5 -35.55 4.27 71.96
CA GLY A 5 -36.24 5.52 71.64
C GLY A 5 -36.17 5.94 70.17
N ALA A 6 -37.13 5.49 69.37
CA ALA A 6 -37.33 5.85 67.96
C ALA A 6 -37.94 7.29 67.80
N PRO A 7 -38.16 7.81 66.57
CA PRO A 7 -37.92 9.20 66.15
C PRO A 7 -39.25 10.02 66.16
N PRO A 8 -39.53 11.14 65.42
CA PRO A 8 -39.49 11.25 63.95
C PRO A 8 -39.36 12.71 63.34
N VAL A 9 -39.55 12.80 62.01
CA VAL A 9 -40.18 13.90 61.21
C VAL A 9 -39.29 15.08 60.75
N SER A 10 -38.92 15.17 59.45
CA SER A 10 -39.61 15.84 58.30
C SER A 10 -39.55 17.38 58.39
N ALA A 11 -39.38 18.20 57.35
CA ALA A 11 -39.42 18.09 55.89
C ALA A 11 -38.82 19.40 55.30
N ALA A 12 -38.81 19.45 53.96
CA ALA A 12 -38.81 20.64 53.09
C ALA A 12 -37.46 21.09 52.50
N ALA A 13 -37.26 20.65 51.26
CA ALA A 13 -36.53 21.35 50.20
C ALA A 13 -37.37 22.55 49.69
N PRO A 14 -37.05 23.20 48.54
CA PRO A 14 -35.77 23.51 47.87
C PRO A 14 -35.67 25.04 47.59
N LEU A 15 -34.57 25.53 46.99
CA LEU A 15 -34.55 26.66 46.03
C LEU A 15 -33.13 26.86 45.46
N ASN A 16 -32.96 26.56 44.18
CA ASN A 16 -31.88 27.06 43.31
C ASN A 16 -32.30 28.46 42.80
N PRO A 17 -31.38 29.41 42.51
CA PRO A 17 -30.71 29.37 41.20
C PRO A 17 -29.30 30.00 41.10
N VAL A 18 -28.52 29.44 40.17
CA VAL A 18 -27.66 30.11 39.16
C VAL A 18 -26.66 31.18 39.64
N GLY A 19 -25.39 30.85 39.43
CA GLY A 19 -24.42 31.80 38.86
C GLY A 19 -23.20 32.09 39.71
N LYS A 20 -22.10 31.39 39.42
CA LYS A 20 -20.70 31.87 39.41
C LYS A 20 -19.75 30.68 39.31
N ILE A 21 -19.48 30.22 38.08
CA ILE A 21 -18.24 29.49 37.78
C ILE A 21 -17.32 30.52 37.10
N PHE A 22 -16.57 31.25 37.91
CA PHE A 22 -15.32 31.91 37.50
C PHE A 22 -14.20 30.93 37.86
N LEU A 23 -13.58 30.29 36.87
CA LEU A 23 -12.33 30.74 36.24
C LEU A 23 -11.16 30.85 37.22
N CYS A 24 -10.63 29.70 37.62
CA CYS A 24 -9.23 29.55 38.01
C CYS A 24 -8.53 28.64 36.98
N PHE A 25 -8.49 29.06 35.71
CA PHE A 25 -7.49 28.53 34.79
C PHE A 25 -6.30 29.48 34.83
N GLU A 26 -5.21 28.97 35.39
CA GLU A 26 -3.92 29.63 35.41
C GLU A 26 -3.54 30.03 33.97
N THR A 27 -3.54 31.32 33.68
CA THR A 27 -3.29 31.87 32.34
C THR A 27 -1.96 31.35 31.77
N LYS A 28 -0.97 31.13 32.64
CA LYS A 28 0.34 30.57 32.30
C LYS A 28 0.24 29.15 31.72
N SER A 29 -0.61 28.30 32.29
CA SER A 29 -0.81 26.91 31.85
C SER A 29 -1.53 26.86 30.50
N PHE A 30 -2.46 27.79 30.25
CA PHE A 30 -3.11 27.94 28.94
C PHE A 30 -2.13 28.40 27.85
N PHE A 31 -1.29 29.40 28.13
CA PHE A 31 -0.27 29.86 27.18
C PHE A 31 0.80 28.81 26.92
N ALA A 32 1.21 28.03 27.92
CA ALA A 32 2.16 26.93 27.73
C ALA A 32 1.57 25.81 26.85
N LEU A 33 0.30 25.45 27.04
CA LEU A 33 -0.40 24.49 26.19
C LEU A 33 -0.54 25.01 24.76
N LEU A 34 -0.90 26.29 24.59
CA LEU A 34 -1.03 26.91 23.28
C LEU A 34 0.32 26.96 22.56
N LEU A 35 1.39 27.37 23.25
CA LEU A 35 2.74 27.45 22.69
C LEU A 35 3.28 26.06 22.30
N SER A 36 3.04 25.04 23.12
CA SER A 36 3.44 23.67 22.83
C SER A 36 2.64 23.08 21.66
N LEU A 37 1.33 23.31 21.58
CA LEU A 37 0.54 22.93 20.40
C LEU A 37 1.04 23.64 19.14
N THR A 38 1.35 24.93 19.23
CA THR A 38 1.85 25.73 18.10
C THR A 38 3.23 25.25 17.66
N LEU A 39 4.11 24.88 18.59
CA LEU A 39 5.43 24.34 18.27
C LEU A 39 5.30 22.97 17.61
N VAL A 40 4.41 22.10 18.09
CA VAL A 40 4.14 20.80 17.48
C VAL A 40 3.59 20.98 16.06
N THR A 41 2.63 21.88 15.84
CA THR A 41 2.10 22.13 14.49
C THR A 41 3.15 22.74 13.55
N VAL A 42 4.05 23.61 14.05
CA VAL A 42 5.15 24.15 13.26
C VAL A 42 6.17 23.07 12.91
N VAL A 43 6.60 22.24 13.86
CA VAL A 43 7.54 21.13 13.61
C VAL A 43 6.93 20.11 12.64
N TRP A 44 5.63 19.83 12.75
CA TRP A 44 4.95 18.89 11.87
C TRP A 44 4.75 19.44 10.45
N ASN A 45 4.58 20.77 10.30
CA ASN A 45 4.53 21.43 8.99
C ASN A 45 5.92 21.65 8.37
N LEU A 46 7.00 21.60 9.15
CA LEU A 46 8.38 21.75 8.66
C LEU A 46 9.03 20.43 8.24
N GLN A 47 8.41 19.28 8.51
CA GLN A 47 8.91 17.96 8.13
C GLN A 47 9.30 17.80 6.64
N PRO A 48 8.59 18.39 5.65
CA PRO A 48 8.99 18.26 4.24
C PRO A 48 10.19 19.13 3.81
N TYR A 49 10.75 19.97 4.70
CA TYR A 49 11.85 20.89 4.34
C TYR A 49 13.23 20.43 4.80
N TYR A 50 13.33 19.42 5.67
CA TYR A 50 14.63 18.93 6.17
C TYR A 50 15.45 18.22 5.08
N GLU A 51 14.81 17.52 4.14
CA GLU A 51 15.46 16.83 3.02
C GLU A 51 16.10 17.81 2.00
N ASN A 52 15.51 19.00 1.84
CA ASN A 52 15.99 20.01 0.89
C ASN A 52 17.17 20.84 1.40
N ILE A 53 17.39 20.89 2.71
CA ILE A 53 18.51 21.64 3.31
C ILE A 53 19.81 20.81 3.28
N LEU A 54 19.72 19.48 3.26
CA LEU A 54 20.88 18.58 3.32
C LEU A 54 21.39 18.11 1.93
N SER A 55 20.61 18.29 0.86
CA SER A 55 20.97 17.82 -0.49
C SER A 55 21.52 18.91 -1.44
N ALA A 56 21.80 20.11 -0.95
CA ALA A 56 22.37 21.18 -1.75
C ALA A 56 23.88 21.01 -1.93
N THR A 57 24.33 19.99 -2.68
CA THR A 57 25.63 19.97 -3.38
C THR A 57 25.70 18.77 -4.32
N THR A 58 25.25 18.95 -5.56
CA THR A 58 25.87 18.34 -6.76
C THR A 58 25.18 18.89 -8.01
N THR A 59 25.85 19.82 -8.67
CA THR A 59 25.50 20.29 -10.00
C THR A 59 26.02 19.28 -11.03
N SER A 60 25.11 18.59 -11.72
CA SER A 60 25.46 17.81 -12.92
C SER A 60 24.72 18.39 -14.12
N ARG A 61 25.50 18.95 -15.05
CA ARG A 61 25.05 19.40 -16.37
C ARG A 61 24.91 18.17 -17.26
N TYR A 62 23.72 17.90 -17.76
CA TYR A 62 23.54 17.09 -18.96
C TYR A 62 22.62 17.79 -19.96
N SER A 63 23.08 17.76 -21.20
CA SER A 63 22.64 18.53 -22.35
C SER A 63 21.28 18.08 -22.88
N ALA A 64 20.49 19.05 -23.31
CA ALA A 64 19.21 18.87 -23.97
C ALA A 64 19.37 18.19 -25.34
N ALA A 65 18.64 17.10 -25.54
CA ALA A 65 18.29 16.57 -26.85
C ALA A 65 16.79 16.22 -26.86
N ALA A 66 16.06 16.98 -27.69
CA ALA A 66 14.65 16.93 -28.03
C ALA A 66 13.82 15.72 -27.56
N ALA A 67 13.03 15.91 -26.49
CA ALA A 67 11.85 15.10 -26.21
C ALA A 67 10.66 15.71 -26.95
N ALA A 68 9.94 14.87 -27.69
CA ALA A 68 8.69 15.22 -28.33
C ALA A 68 7.68 15.77 -27.29
N ALA A 69 6.99 16.85 -27.65
CA ALA A 69 6.03 17.51 -26.79
C ALA A 69 4.89 16.56 -26.37
N ASP A 70 4.71 16.38 -25.07
CA ASP A 70 3.50 15.80 -24.47
C ASP A 70 2.36 16.82 -24.60
N PRO A 71 1.24 16.49 -25.26
CA PRO A 71 0.10 17.40 -25.42
C PRO A 71 -0.67 17.68 -24.11
N ASN A 72 -0.25 17.15 -22.95
CA ASN A 72 -0.93 17.34 -21.66
C ASN A 72 -0.30 18.36 -20.71
N ALA A 73 0.74 19.09 -21.12
CA ALA A 73 1.31 20.16 -20.31
C ALA A 73 0.46 21.46 -20.40
N ASP A 74 -0.73 21.46 -19.78
CA ASP A 74 -1.46 22.69 -19.47
C ASP A 74 -1.84 22.75 -17.98
N ASN A 75 -1.50 23.89 -17.38
CA ASN A 75 -1.37 24.11 -15.94
C ASN A 75 -2.69 24.66 -15.36
N SER A 76 -3.76 23.85 -15.36
CA SER A 76 -5.00 24.17 -14.62
C SER A 76 -5.09 23.33 -13.34
N GLY A 77 -4.83 23.97 -12.20
CA GLY A 77 -4.70 23.35 -10.86
C GLY A 77 -5.95 22.67 -10.28
N GLY A 78 -6.91 22.22 -11.10
CA GLY A 78 -8.07 21.44 -10.68
C GLY A 78 -8.44 20.23 -11.54
N ARG A 79 -7.69 19.92 -12.59
CA ARG A 79 -7.94 18.74 -13.43
C ARG A 79 -7.59 17.46 -12.67
N LEU A 80 -8.37 16.40 -12.87
CA LEU A 80 -7.99 15.05 -12.43
C LEU A 80 -6.87 14.56 -13.36
N VAL A 81 -5.68 14.37 -12.81
CA VAL A 81 -4.56 13.74 -13.50
C VAL A 81 -4.81 12.24 -13.47
N GLN A 82 -5.29 11.70 -14.58
CA GLN A 82 -5.64 10.28 -14.68
C GLN A 82 -4.39 9.42 -14.68
N MET A 83 -4.34 8.46 -13.77
CA MET A 83 -3.39 7.34 -13.81
C MET A 83 -3.96 6.20 -14.67
N GLY A 84 -5.23 5.87 -14.46
CA GLY A 84 -5.89 4.79 -15.20
C GLY A 84 -7.41 4.78 -15.04
N ALA A 85 -8.08 4.11 -15.96
CA ALA A 85 -9.52 3.85 -15.90
C ALA A 85 -9.79 2.40 -16.23
N TYR A 86 -10.71 1.79 -15.50
CA TYR A 86 -10.86 0.34 -15.46
C TYR A 86 -12.32 -0.05 -15.44
N ARG A 87 -12.68 -1.05 -16.24
CA ARG A 87 -13.95 -1.74 -16.07
C ARG A 87 -13.86 -2.67 -14.86
N GLY A 88 -14.57 -2.29 -13.80
CA GLY A 88 -14.58 -3.00 -12.51
C GLY A 88 -15.67 -4.06 -12.40
N GLY A 89 -16.52 -4.24 -13.42
CA GLY A 89 -17.58 -5.23 -13.48
C GLY A 89 -18.52 -5.01 -14.69
N PRO A 90 -19.64 -5.75 -14.78
CA PRO A 90 -20.59 -5.61 -15.88
C PRO A 90 -21.19 -4.19 -16.02
N SER A 91 -21.42 -3.48 -14.93
CA SER A 91 -21.96 -2.10 -14.97
C SER A 91 -21.12 -1.09 -14.17
N THR A 92 -19.93 -1.49 -13.72
CA THR A 92 -19.09 -0.68 -12.82
C THR A 92 -17.76 -0.33 -13.46
N PHE A 93 -17.32 0.90 -13.27
CA PHE A 93 -16.02 1.42 -13.70
C PHE A 93 -15.34 2.17 -12.56
N ALA A 94 -14.02 2.22 -12.57
CA ALA A 94 -13.21 3.02 -11.65
C ALA A 94 -12.22 3.87 -12.45
N VAL A 95 -12.12 5.16 -12.14
CA VAL A 95 -11.08 6.05 -12.65
C VAL A 95 -10.20 6.44 -11.47
N VAL A 96 -8.91 6.16 -11.58
CA VAL A 96 -7.89 6.40 -10.55
C VAL A 96 -7.00 7.54 -11.02
N GLY A 97 -6.76 8.52 -10.15
CA GLY A 97 -5.93 9.66 -10.50
C GLY A 97 -5.52 10.51 -9.30
N LEU A 98 -4.76 11.55 -9.60
CA LEU A 98 -4.37 12.59 -8.65
C LEU A 98 -5.21 13.85 -8.90
N ALA A 99 -5.53 14.57 -7.83
CA ALA A 99 -6.15 15.88 -7.92
C ALA A 99 -5.57 16.81 -6.85
N SER A 100 -5.71 18.12 -7.08
CA SER A 100 -5.30 19.15 -6.13
C SER A 100 -5.97 18.95 -4.76
N LYS A 101 -5.18 18.71 -3.71
CA LYS A 101 -5.68 18.52 -2.35
C LYS A 101 -6.50 19.73 -1.84
N PRO A 102 -6.08 20.99 -2.03
CA PRO A 102 -6.89 22.15 -1.63
C PRO A 102 -8.31 22.15 -2.20
N ILE A 103 -8.49 21.74 -3.46
CA ILE A 103 -9.84 21.66 -4.05
C ILE A 103 -10.68 20.61 -3.33
N HIS A 104 -10.10 19.46 -3.01
CA HIS A 104 -10.80 18.39 -2.30
C HIS A 104 -11.15 18.75 -0.85
N VAL A 105 -10.33 19.57 -0.19
CA VAL A 105 -10.56 20.05 1.18
C VAL A 105 -11.60 21.18 1.22
N TYR A 106 -11.46 22.19 0.35
CA TYR A 106 -12.25 23.43 0.45
C TYR A 106 -13.33 23.56 -0.63
N GLY A 107 -13.07 23.08 -1.85
CA GLY A 107 -13.97 23.23 -3.00
C GLY A 107 -15.13 22.25 -3.00
N ARG A 108 -14.99 21.08 -2.34
CA ARG A 108 -15.97 19.98 -2.35
C ARG A 108 -16.35 19.52 -3.77
N PRO A 109 -15.38 19.09 -4.59
CA PRO A 109 -15.62 18.64 -5.95
C PRO A 109 -16.45 17.36 -5.97
N TRP A 110 -17.18 17.17 -7.06
CA TRP A 110 -17.98 15.98 -7.32
C TRP A 110 -17.93 15.60 -8.80
N TYR A 111 -18.34 14.37 -9.12
CA TYR A 111 -18.18 13.80 -10.44
C TYR A 111 -19.50 13.21 -10.97
N LYS A 112 -19.68 13.25 -12.29
CA LYS A 112 -20.72 12.50 -13.01
C LYS A 112 -20.07 11.64 -14.08
N CYS A 113 -20.63 10.45 -14.26
CA CYS A 113 -20.21 9.52 -15.28
C CYS A 113 -21.26 9.47 -16.39
N GLU A 114 -20.82 9.45 -17.63
CA GLU A 114 -21.64 9.30 -18.81
C GLU A 114 -21.02 8.23 -19.71
N TRP A 115 -21.79 7.20 -20.03
CA TRP A 115 -21.44 6.25 -21.08
C TRP A 115 -22.02 6.72 -22.40
N ILE A 116 -21.17 6.81 -23.42
CA ILE A 116 -21.54 7.23 -24.78
C ILE A 116 -21.34 6.01 -25.70
N PRO A 117 -22.42 5.34 -26.13
CA PRO A 117 -22.35 4.20 -27.05
C PRO A 117 -21.85 4.60 -28.45
N ASN A 118 -21.17 3.69 -29.14
CA ASN A 118 -20.76 3.90 -30.54
C ASN A 118 -21.89 3.67 -31.55
N ASN A 119 -22.91 2.90 -31.17
CA ASN A 119 -24.05 2.53 -32.03
C ASN A 119 -25.10 3.66 -32.21
N GLY A 120 -24.85 4.85 -31.67
CA GLY A 120 -25.79 5.98 -31.73
C GLY A 120 -26.95 5.94 -30.73
N SER A 121 -27.00 4.93 -29.85
CA SER A 121 -27.96 4.88 -28.75
C SER A 121 -27.77 6.05 -27.77
N PRO A 122 -28.83 6.45 -27.03
CA PRO A 122 -28.73 7.53 -26.05
C PRO A 122 -27.65 7.26 -25.00
N SER A 123 -26.96 8.32 -24.57
CA SER A 123 -25.99 8.22 -23.49
C SER A 123 -26.68 7.85 -22.17
N THR A 124 -26.03 6.98 -21.40
CA THR A 124 -26.52 6.59 -20.06
C THR A 124 -25.67 7.32 -19.03
N ARG A 125 -26.29 7.81 -17.95
CA ARG A 125 -25.61 8.60 -16.91
C ARG A 125 -25.70 7.92 -15.56
N ALA A 126 -24.64 8.05 -14.77
CA ALA A 126 -24.58 7.58 -13.40
C ALA A 126 -23.96 8.65 -12.49
N LYS A 127 -24.42 8.69 -11.24
CA LYS A 127 -23.73 9.46 -10.20
C LYS A 127 -22.45 8.73 -9.83
N ALA A 128 -21.34 9.44 -9.80
CA ALA A 128 -20.09 8.88 -9.33
C ALA A 128 -20.02 8.87 -7.81
N TYR A 129 -19.36 7.86 -7.27
CA TYR A 129 -18.92 7.84 -5.88
C TYR A 129 -17.43 8.18 -5.82
N LYS A 130 -17.10 9.23 -5.08
CA LYS A 130 -15.73 9.73 -4.90
C LYS A 130 -15.13 9.12 -3.63
N ILE A 131 -13.96 8.51 -3.74
CA ILE A 131 -13.19 7.94 -2.63
C ILE A 131 -11.83 8.64 -2.56
N LEU A 132 -11.36 8.93 -1.35
CA LEU A 132 -10.04 9.52 -1.07
C LEU A 132 -9.20 8.51 -0.26
N PRO A 133 -8.57 7.53 -0.93
CA PRO A 133 -7.98 6.37 -0.28
C PRO A 133 -6.62 6.66 0.36
N ASP A 134 -6.22 7.92 0.48
CA ASP A 134 -4.97 8.32 1.10
C ASP A 134 -5.16 8.80 2.54
N TRP A 135 -6.37 8.72 3.12
CA TRP A 135 -6.69 9.16 4.49
C TRP A 135 -6.16 10.56 4.86
N GLY A 136 -6.03 11.46 3.88
CA GLY A 136 -5.52 12.81 4.08
C GLY A 136 -3.99 12.93 4.11
N TYR A 137 -3.25 11.84 3.90
CA TYR A 137 -1.79 11.83 3.77
C TYR A 137 -1.27 12.51 2.50
N GLY A 138 -2.12 12.72 1.48
CA GLY A 138 -1.74 13.45 0.27
C GLY A 138 -1.08 14.80 0.57
N ARG A 139 -0.17 15.25 -0.30
CA ARG A 139 0.57 16.51 -0.14
C ARG A 139 -0.09 17.62 -0.94
N VAL A 140 0.55 18.12 -2.00
CA VAL A 140 -0.06 19.05 -2.96
C VAL A 140 -1.19 18.33 -3.71
N TYR A 141 -0.95 17.07 -4.05
CA TYR A 141 -1.91 16.18 -4.68
C TYR A 141 -2.43 15.12 -3.70
N THR A 142 -3.71 14.80 -3.84
CA THR A 142 -4.42 13.71 -3.14
C THR A 142 -4.89 12.69 -4.16
N VAL A 143 -4.98 11.43 -3.75
CA VAL A 143 -5.48 10.35 -4.60
C VAL A 143 -6.99 10.40 -4.64
N VAL A 144 -7.55 10.20 -5.84
CA VAL A 144 -8.99 10.15 -6.05
C VAL A 144 -9.33 8.88 -6.82
N VAL A 145 -10.27 8.11 -6.29
CA VAL A 145 -10.94 7.04 -7.03
C VAL A 145 -12.37 7.49 -7.31
N VAL A 146 -12.71 7.58 -8.59
CA VAL A 146 -14.06 7.88 -9.08
C VAL A 146 -14.70 6.57 -9.51
N ASN A 147 -15.60 6.04 -8.69
CA ASN A 147 -16.34 4.82 -8.98
C ASN A 147 -17.69 5.15 -9.64
N CYS A 148 -17.89 4.66 -10.86
CA CYS A 148 -19.11 4.82 -11.64
C CYS A 148 -19.87 3.49 -11.66
N THR A 149 -21.09 3.46 -11.14
CA THR A 149 -21.97 2.28 -11.23
C THR A 149 -23.24 2.64 -11.99
N PHE A 150 -23.42 2.04 -13.15
CA PHE A 150 -24.61 2.20 -13.98
C PHE A 150 -25.71 1.22 -13.53
N PRO A 151 -27.01 1.55 -13.74
CA PRO A 151 -28.11 0.67 -13.39
C PRO A 151 -28.04 -0.70 -14.10
N GLU A 152 -27.59 -0.70 -15.35
CA GLU A 152 -27.43 -1.88 -16.20
C GLU A 152 -26.05 -1.83 -16.88
N ASN A 153 -25.63 -2.92 -17.52
CA ASN A 153 -24.39 -2.92 -18.31
C ASN A 153 -24.57 -1.97 -19.52
N PRO A 154 -23.83 -0.85 -19.58
CA PRO A 154 -24.06 0.13 -20.63
C PRO A 154 -23.46 -0.27 -22.00
N ASN A 155 -22.71 -1.37 -22.06
CA ASN A 155 -22.13 -1.96 -23.28
C ASN A 155 -22.54 -3.44 -23.44
N ALA A 156 -23.78 -3.78 -23.09
CA ALA A 156 -24.28 -5.16 -23.11
C ALA A 156 -24.36 -5.77 -24.52
N ASP A 157 -24.57 -4.93 -25.54
CA ASP A 157 -24.59 -5.33 -26.95
C ASP A 157 -23.18 -5.45 -27.55
N ASN A 158 -22.14 -5.14 -26.77
CA ASN A 158 -20.74 -5.15 -27.16
C ASN A 158 -20.44 -4.28 -28.40
N SER A 159 -21.25 -3.26 -28.65
CA SER A 159 -21.07 -2.31 -29.76
C SER A 159 -19.91 -1.34 -29.54
N GLY A 160 -19.36 -1.31 -28.32
CA GLY A 160 -18.30 -0.40 -27.92
C GLY A 160 -18.84 0.97 -27.55
N GLY A 161 -17.97 1.79 -26.97
CA GLY A 161 -18.34 3.11 -26.50
C GLY A 161 -17.25 3.70 -25.62
N ARG A 162 -17.58 4.81 -24.97
CA ARG A 162 -16.63 5.50 -24.11
C ARG A 162 -17.25 5.97 -22.81
N LEU A 163 -16.49 5.83 -21.74
CA LEU A 163 -16.76 6.42 -20.43
C LEU A 163 -16.22 7.84 -20.42
N SER A 164 -17.12 8.81 -20.27
CA SER A 164 -16.77 10.21 -20.06
C SER A 164 -17.07 10.64 -18.63
N ILE A 165 -16.15 11.42 -18.06
CA ILE A 165 -16.24 11.95 -16.69
C ILE A 165 -16.39 13.46 -16.76
N ASN A 166 -17.40 13.97 -16.06
CA ASN A 166 -17.56 15.39 -15.78
C ASN A 166 -17.02 15.68 -14.37
N THR A 167 -16.03 16.55 -14.26
CA THR A 167 -15.37 16.96 -13.01
C THR A 167 -15.88 18.34 -12.59
N TYR A 168 -16.62 18.42 -11.49
CA TYR A 168 -17.15 19.68 -10.98
C TYR A 168 -16.26 20.18 -9.84
N TYR A 169 -15.78 21.43 -9.93
CA TYR A 169 -14.81 21.98 -8.97
C TYR A 169 -15.40 22.39 -7.62
N GLY A 170 -16.72 22.42 -7.51
CA GLY A 170 -17.40 22.57 -6.23
C GLY A 170 -18.89 22.37 -6.32
N GLU A 171 -19.61 22.81 -5.28
CA GLU A 171 -21.04 22.53 -5.13
C GLU A 171 -21.90 23.10 -6.29
N SER A 172 -21.45 24.20 -6.90
CA SER A 172 -22.11 24.78 -8.07
C SER A 172 -21.86 23.95 -9.34
N PRO A 173 -22.91 23.56 -10.08
CA PRO A 173 -22.77 22.79 -11.32
C PRO A 173 -22.33 23.65 -12.52
N ARG A 174 -22.03 24.94 -12.33
CA ARG A 174 -21.76 25.90 -13.42
C ARG A 174 -20.41 25.71 -14.11
N ARG A 175 -19.42 25.17 -13.41
CA ARG A 175 -18.06 24.97 -13.92
C ARG A 175 -17.66 23.52 -13.77
N PHE A 176 -17.39 22.88 -14.90
CA PHE A 176 -16.87 21.52 -14.95
C PHE A 176 -15.97 21.33 -16.15
N GLU A 177 -15.02 20.41 -16.05
CA GLU A 177 -14.33 19.84 -17.20
C GLU A 177 -14.96 18.51 -17.57
N LYS A 178 -14.90 18.16 -18.86
CA LYS A 178 -15.32 16.86 -19.37
C LYS A 178 -14.15 16.23 -20.09
N PHE A 179 -13.86 14.97 -19.79
CA PHE A 179 -12.85 14.20 -20.51
C PHE A 179 -13.32 12.75 -20.72
N THR A 180 -12.70 12.05 -21.67
CA THR A 180 -12.90 10.62 -21.88
C THR A 180 -11.90 9.85 -21.01
N ALA A 181 -12.40 9.01 -20.11
CA ALA A 181 -11.56 8.24 -19.20
C ALA A 181 -11.18 6.86 -19.76
N LEU A 182 -12.10 6.19 -20.45
CA LEU A 182 -11.93 4.85 -21.00
C LEU A 182 -12.72 4.72 -22.31
N GLU A 183 -12.18 3.99 -23.28
CA GLU A 183 -12.88 3.57 -24.49
C GLU A 183 -12.87 2.05 -24.59
N GLU A 184 -14.01 1.46 -24.96
CA GLU A 184 -14.13 0.03 -25.28
C GLU A 184 -14.40 -0.11 -26.77
N ALA A 185 -13.57 -0.91 -27.43
CA ALA A 185 -13.75 -1.23 -28.84
C ALA A 185 -14.97 -2.17 -29.03
N PRO A 186 -15.62 -2.16 -30.20
CA PRO A 186 -16.64 -3.15 -30.52
C PRO A 186 -16.07 -4.57 -30.36
N GLY A 187 -16.81 -5.46 -29.68
CA GLY A 187 -16.39 -6.84 -29.43
C GLY A 187 -15.38 -7.03 -28.28
N SER A 188 -14.85 -5.97 -27.65
CA SER A 188 -13.84 -6.11 -26.60
C SER A 188 -14.39 -6.41 -25.20
N TYR A 189 -15.68 -6.19 -24.96
CA TYR A 189 -16.30 -6.49 -23.67
C TYR A 189 -16.48 -8.00 -23.52
N ASP A 190 -15.99 -8.54 -22.39
CA ASP A 190 -16.10 -9.95 -22.03
C ASP A 190 -16.54 -10.05 -20.57
N GLU A 191 -17.79 -10.48 -20.36
CA GLU A 191 -18.37 -10.63 -19.02
C GLU A 191 -17.70 -11.75 -18.22
N SER A 192 -17.15 -12.77 -18.88
CA SER A 192 -16.57 -13.94 -18.21
C SER A 192 -15.36 -13.56 -17.34
N ARG A 193 -14.66 -12.47 -17.68
CA ARG A 193 -13.52 -11.92 -16.92
C ARG A 193 -13.88 -11.48 -15.49
N PHE A 194 -15.16 -11.26 -15.19
CA PHE A 194 -15.63 -10.85 -13.86
C PHE A 194 -16.09 -12.03 -13.00
N ARG A 195 -15.91 -13.27 -13.46
CA ARG A 195 -16.34 -14.49 -12.76
C ARG A 195 -15.17 -15.50 -12.68
N PRO A 196 -15.16 -16.38 -11.66
CA PRO A 196 -14.22 -17.49 -11.63
C PRO A 196 -14.42 -18.45 -12.82
N PRO A 197 -13.38 -19.19 -13.24
CA PRO A 197 -12.03 -19.23 -12.67
C PRO A 197 -11.19 -18.01 -13.06
N HIS A 198 -10.53 -17.42 -12.06
CA HIS A 198 -9.59 -16.32 -12.29
C HIS A 198 -8.27 -16.84 -12.89
N GLU A 199 -7.55 -15.98 -13.62
CA GLU A 199 -6.28 -16.30 -14.29
C GLU A 199 -5.25 -16.80 -13.26
N HIS A 200 -5.10 -16.05 -12.17
CA HIS A 200 -4.16 -16.36 -11.10
C HIS A 200 -4.87 -16.81 -9.84
N GLU A 201 -4.16 -17.56 -9.01
CA GLU A 201 -4.59 -17.85 -7.65
C GLU A 201 -4.18 -16.71 -6.71
N TYR A 202 -2.95 -16.20 -6.88
CA TYR A 202 -2.39 -15.14 -6.05
C TYR A 202 -1.82 -14.02 -6.92
N LEU A 203 -2.11 -12.79 -6.54
CA LEU A 203 -1.53 -11.59 -7.14
C LEU A 203 -0.74 -10.83 -6.07
N TYR A 204 0.42 -10.31 -6.44
CA TYR A 204 1.12 -9.31 -5.66
C TYR A 204 0.97 -7.93 -6.31
N CYS A 205 0.50 -6.96 -5.53
CA CYS A 205 0.48 -5.55 -5.90
C CYS A 205 1.44 -4.78 -4.98
N GLY A 206 2.62 -4.43 -5.49
CA GLY A 206 3.62 -3.67 -4.76
C GLY A 206 3.39 -2.16 -4.79
N SER A 207 3.85 -1.49 -3.74
CA SER A 207 4.03 -0.03 -3.69
C SER A 207 5.10 0.42 -4.70
N SER A 208 5.27 1.74 -4.83
CA SER A 208 6.28 2.35 -5.70
C SER A 208 7.70 1.87 -5.36
N LEU A 209 8.46 1.44 -6.37
CA LEU A 209 9.87 1.08 -6.27
C LEU A 209 10.73 2.32 -6.58
N TYR A 210 11.42 2.84 -5.57
CA TYR A 210 12.23 4.06 -5.67
C TYR A 210 13.56 3.90 -4.92
N GLY A 211 14.46 4.86 -5.10
CA GLY A 211 15.80 4.81 -4.51
C GLY A 211 16.72 3.80 -5.19
N ASP A 212 17.93 3.60 -4.69
CA ASP A 212 18.88 2.68 -5.33
C ASP A 212 18.69 1.24 -4.84
N LEU A 213 17.76 0.51 -5.44
CA LEU A 213 17.42 -0.85 -5.02
C LEU A 213 18.57 -1.83 -5.29
N ASN A 214 18.86 -2.67 -4.29
CA ASN A 214 19.87 -3.70 -4.39
C ASN A 214 19.37 -4.89 -5.25
N PRO A 215 20.06 -5.24 -6.35
CA PRO A 215 19.64 -6.32 -7.24
C PRO A 215 19.65 -7.69 -6.55
N GLY A 216 20.59 -7.95 -5.63
CA GLY A 216 20.66 -9.20 -4.87
C GLY A 216 19.45 -9.39 -3.95
N ARG A 217 19.02 -8.32 -3.27
CA ARG A 217 17.82 -8.33 -2.41
C ARG A 217 16.54 -8.50 -3.23
N MET A 218 16.44 -7.85 -4.38
CA MET A 218 15.30 -8.05 -5.30
C MET A 218 15.27 -9.48 -5.86
N ARG A 219 16.42 -10.07 -6.16
CA ARG A 219 16.54 -11.46 -6.64
C ARG A 219 16.03 -12.44 -5.58
N GLU A 220 16.53 -12.29 -4.37
CA GLU A 220 16.13 -13.07 -3.19
C GLU A 220 14.62 -12.98 -2.94
N TRP A 221 14.07 -11.76 -2.92
CA TRP A 221 12.64 -11.53 -2.68
C TRP A 221 11.78 -12.17 -3.77
N MET A 222 12.15 -11.99 -5.03
CA MET A 222 11.40 -12.51 -6.18
C MET A 222 11.42 -14.04 -6.21
N ALA A 223 12.59 -14.66 -6.04
CA ALA A 223 12.73 -16.11 -5.99
C ALA A 223 11.93 -16.72 -4.83
N TYR A 224 12.01 -16.11 -3.64
CA TYR A 224 11.25 -16.53 -2.46
C TYR A 224 9.75 -16.51 -2.74
N HIS A 225 9.21 -15.39 -3.21
CA HIS A 225 7.77 -15.24 -3.35
C HIS A 225 7.21 -16.00 -4.55
N ALA A 226 7.96 -16.17 -5.64
CA ALA A 226 7.57 -17.06 -6.74
C ALA A 226 7.44 -18.52 -6.29
N TRP A 227 8.29 -18.97 -5.36
CA TRP A 227 8.17 -20.28 -4.72
C TRP A 227 6.98 -20.32 -3.76
N PHE A 228 6.87 -19.34 -2.86
CA PHE A 228 5.85 -19.29 -1.81
C PHE A 228 4.42 -19.27 -2.37
N PHE A 229 4.17 -18.47 -3.41
CA PHE A 229 2.87 -18.37 -4.06
C PHE A 229 2.65 -19.46 -5.14
N GLY A 230 3.66 -20.27 -5.46
CA GLY A 230 3.54 -21.32 -6.47
C GLY A 230 3.36 -20.80 -7.90
N PRO A 231 3.03 -21.66 -8.87
CA PRO A 231 3.10 -21.34 -10.31
C PRO A 231 1.99 -20.42 -10.81
N ARG A 232 0.81 -20.43 -10.17
CA ARG A 232 -0.35 -19.60 -10.55
C ARG A 232 -0.35 -18.24 -9.86
N SER A 233 0.82 -17.61 -9.76
CA SER A 233 0.91 -16.25 -9.22
C SER A 233 1.57 -15.27 -10.16
N HIS A 234 1.16 -14.01 -10.03
CA HIS A 234 1.65 -12.90 -10.83
C HIS A 234 2.04 -11.72 -9.94
N PHE A 235 3.10 -11.01 -10.31
CA PHE A 235 3.72 -9.95 -9.53
C PHE A 235 3.73 -8.65 -10.31
N VAL A 236 3.13 -7.62 -9.74
CA VAL A 236 3.06 -6.30 -10.37
C VAL A 236 3.95 -5.34 -9.59
N PHE A 237 5.00 -4.86 -10.25
CA PHE A 237 5.92 -3.86 -9.74
C PHE A 237 5.72 -2.53 -10.46
N HIS A 238 5.97 -1.43 -9.76
CA HIS A 238 5.84 -0.08 -10.30
C HIS A 238 7.15 0.67 -10.10
N ASP A 239 7.90 0.90 -11.17
CA ASP A 239 9.17 1.60 -11.16
C ASP A 239 8.96 3.11 -11.08
N ALA A 240 9.22 3.67 -9.90
CA ALA A 240 9.27 5.11 -9.63
C ALA A 240 10.72 5.64 -9.67
N GLY A 241 11.58 5.00 -10.47
CA GLY A 241 12.99 5.35 -10.62
C GLY A 241 13.93 4.51 -9.76
N GLY A 242 13.44 3.45 -9.12
CA GLY A 242 14.25 2.56 -8.30
C GLY A 242 14.76 1.31 -9.00
N VAL A 243 14.26 1.00 -10.19
CA VAL A 243 14.70 -0.18 -10.96
C VAL A 243 15.90 0.20 -11.84
N SER A 244 17.10 0.02 -11.28
CA SER A 244 18.36 0.12 -12.05
C SER A 244 18.46 -0.98 -13.13
N ALA A 245 19.41 -0.85 -14.06
CA ALA A 245 19.66 -1.87 -15.08
C ALA A 245 19.96 -3.25 -14.46
N ALA A 246 20.65 -3.29 -13.32
CA ALA A 246 20.95 -4.53 -12.60
C ALA A 246 19.69 -5.15 -11.98
N VAL A 247 18.81 -4.33 -11.39
CA VAL A 247 17.52 -4.80 -10.85
C VAL A 247 16.61 -5.28 -11.99
N ARG A 248 16.60 -4.56 -13.11
CA ARG A 248 15.87 -4.98 -14.31
C ARG A 248 16.36 -6.35 -14.79
N ALA A 249 17.67 -6.58 -14.85
CA ALA A 249 18.25 -7.87 -15.25
C ALA A 249 17.81 -9.03 -14.35
N VAL A 250 17.60 -8.78 -13.06
CA VAL A 250 17.06 -9.76 -12.10
C VAL A 250 15.59 -10.08 -12.38
N LEU A 251 14.78 -9.07 -12.72
CA LEU A 251 13.34 -9.25 -12.98
C LEU A 251 13.05 -9.81 -14.38
N GLU A 252 13.90 -9.54 -15.35
CA GLU A 252 13.67 -9.84 -16.78
C GLU A 252 13.35 -11.31 -17.06
N PRO A 253 14.02 -12.31 -16.45
CA PRO A 253 13.67 -13.71 -16.66
C PRO A 253 12.25 -14.06 -16.17
N TRP A 254 11.79 -13.41 -15.10
CA TRP A 254 10.42 -13.57 -14.60
C TRP A 254 9.39 -12.84 -15.47
N ILE A 255 9.75 -11.69 -16.04
CA ILE A 255 8.94 -10.98 -17.04
C ILE A 255 8.73 -11.87 -18.27
N ARG A 256 9.82 -12.44 -18.82
CA ARG A 256 9.73 -13.36 -19.98
C ARG A 256 8.92 -14.62 -19.68
N ALA A 257 8.94 -15.08 -18.44
CA ALA A 257 8.11 -16.22 -17.99
C ALA A 257 6.64 -15.86 -17.74
N GLY A 258 6.21 -14.61 -18.00
CA GLY A 258 4.84 -14.14 -17.76
C GLY A 258 4.47 -14.00 -16.28
N ARG A 259 5.46 -14.05 -15.38
CA ARG A 259 5.25 -14.02 -13.93
C ARG A 259 5.27 -12.61 -13.36
N VAL A 260 5.93 -11.67 -14.04
CA VAL A 260 6.11 -10.30 -13.58
C VAL A 260 5.61 -9.31 -14.63
N THR A 261 4.88 -8.30 -14.17
CA THR A 261 4.63 -7.05 -14.89
C THR A 261 5.40 -5.93 -14.21
N LEU A 262 6.19 -5.18 -14.98
CA LEU A 262 6.89 -3.99 -14.50
C LEU A 262 6.30 -2.75 -15.19
N GLN A 263 5.60 -1.93 -14.41
CA GLN A 263 5.02 -0.67 -14.86
C GLN A 263 6.02 0.47 -14.66
N ASP A 264 6.26 1.28 -15.68
CA ASP A 264 7.03 2.52 -15.54
C ASP A 264 6.10 3.63 -15.08
N ILE A 265 6.39 4.21 -13.92
CA ILE A 265 5.59 5.28 -13.31
C ILE A 265 6.43 6.52 -13.00
N ARG A 266 7.62 6.66 -13.59
CA ARG A 266 8.56 7.76 -13.26
C ARG A 266 7.98 9.14 -13.51
N ALA A 267 7.11 9.29 -14.51
CA ALA A 267 6.40 10.54 -14.79
C ALA A 267 5.56 11.05 -13.60
N GLN A 268 5.15 10.17 -12.68
CA GLN A 268 4.40 10.57 -11.49
C GLN A 268 5.19 11.46 -10.53
N ALA A 269 6.53 11.50 -10.66
CA ALA A 269 7.38 12.37 -9.85
C ALA A 269 7.07 13.87 -10.01
N GLU A 270 6.41 14.26 -11.10
CA GLU A 270 5.93 15.63 -11.32
C GLU A 270 4.83 16.06 -10.34
N TYR A 271 4.11 15.09 -9.75
CA TYR A 271 2.99 15.33 -8.87
C TYR A 271 3.35 15.00 -7.42
N ASP A 272 3.53 16.04 -6.59
CA ASP A 272 3.86 15.91 -5.17
C ASP A 272 2.68 15.34 -4.36
N GLY A 273 2.63 14.01 -4.25
CA GLY A 273 1.76 13.27 -3.34
C GLY A 273 2.54 12.52 -2.26
N TYR A 274 1.86 11.62 -1.55
CA TYR A 274 2.48 10.90 -0.43
C TYR A 274 3.39 9.78 -0.93
N TYR A 275 4.65 9.78 -0.47
CA TYR A 275 5.60 8.67 -0.58
C TYR A 275 5.66 8.06 -1.98
N TYR A 276 6.12 8.85 -2.96
CA TYR A 276 6.16 8.47 -4.38
C TYR A 276 4.80 7.99 -4.92
N ASN A 277 3.73 8.68 -4.52
CA ASN A 277 2.36 8.39 -4.91
C ASN A 277 1.90 6.96 -4.61
N GLN A 278 2.39 6.35 -3.52
CA GLN A 278 2.09 4.95 -3.18
C GLN A 278 0.58 4.62 -3.16
N PHE A 279 -0.27 5.54 -2.67
CA PHE A 279 -1.71 5.32 -2.62
C PHE A 279 -2.34 5.31 -4.02
N LEU A 280 -1.80 6.12 -4.95
CA LEU A 280 -2.21 6.09 -6.35
C LEU A 280 -1.88 4.73 -6.96
N VAL A 281 -0.66 4.27 -6.72
CA VAL A 281 -0.11 3.03 -7.28
C VAL A 281 -0.85 1.79 -6.81
N VAL A 282 -1.12 1.65 -5.51
CA VAL A 282 -1.85 0.47 -5.01
C VAL A 282 -3.31 0.45 -5.48
N ASN A 283 -3.95 1.62 -5.70
CA ASN A 283 -5.29 1.70 -6.28
C ASN A 283 -5.29 1.45 -7.79
N ASP A 284 -4.26 1.89 -8.51
CA ASP A 284 -4.08 1.52 -9.92
C ASP A 284 -4.02 0.00 -10.07
N CYS A 285 -3.15 -0.65 -9.29
CA CYS A 285 -2.99 -2.10 -9.30
C CYS A 285 -4.28 -2.82 -8.89
N LEU A 286 -4.96 -2.36 -7.82
CA LEU A 286 -6.25 -2.90 -7.39
C LEU A 286 -7.25 -2.93 -8.54
N HIS A 287 -7.44 -1.81 -9.22
CA HIS A 287 -8.51 -1.69 -10.21
C HIS A 287 -8.14 -2.34 -11.55
N ARG A 288 -6.86 -2.30 -11.94
CA ARG A 288 -6.34 -2.99 -13.12
C ARG A 288 -6.50 -4.51 -13.03
N TYR A 289 -6.26 -5.07 -11.85
CA TYR A 289 -6.26 -6.52 -11.62
C TYR A 289 -7.38 -7.01 -10.70
N ARG A 290 -8.45 -6.20 -10.55
CA ARG A 290 -9.54 -6.43 -9.58
C ARG A 290 -10.15 -7.83 -9.65
N HIS A 291 -10.18 -8.42 -10.84
CA HIS A 291 -10.74 -9.75 -11.12
C HIS A 291 -9.72 -10.73 -11.71
N ALA A 292 -8.41 -10.47 -11.53
CA ALA A 292 -7.36 -11.31 -12.09
C ALA A 292 -6.95 -12.49 -11.18
N ALA A 293 -7.24 -12.41 -9.88
CA ALA A 293 -6.83 -13.42 -8.91
C ALA A 293 -7.86 -13.70 -7.80
N ASN A 294 -7.75 -14.87 -7.15
CA ASN A 294 -8.54 -15.18 -5.95
C ASN A 294 -8.15 -14.28 -4.77
N TRP A 295 -6.85 -14.09 -4.56
CA TRP A 295 -6.30 -13.25 -3.49
C TRP A 295 -5.23 -12.30 -4.02
N THR A 296 -5.30 -11.03 -3.62
CA THR A 296 -4.28 -10.01 -3.90
C THR A 296 -3.58 -9.62 -2.59
N PHE A 297 -2.26 -9.66 -2.60
CA PHE A 297 -1.40 -9.34 -1.46
C PHE A 297 -0.74 -7.98 -1.65
N TYR A 298 -0.71 -7.20 -0.57
CA TYR A 298 -0.08 -5.88 -0.50
C TYR A 298 0.96 -5.87 0.61
N PHE A 299 2.23 -5.85 0.23
CA PHE A 299 3.40 -5.84 1.11
C PHE A 299 4.64 -5.34 0.37
N ASP A 300 5.71 -5.05 1.09
CA ASP A 300 6.89 -4.38 0.57
C ASP A 300 7.99 -5.38 0.16
N VAL A 301 8.95 -4.91 -0.65
CA VAL A 301 10.03 -5.76 -1.22
C VAL A 301 11.14 -6.12 -0.22
N ASP A 302 11.02 -5.67 1.04
CA ASP A 302 11.84 -6.08 2.17
C ASP A 302 11.07 -6.95 3.20
N GLU A 303 9.87 -7.40 2.83
CA GLU A 303 8.99 -8.22 3.66
C GLU A 303 8.76 -9.60 3.05
N TYR A 304 8.80 -10.65 3.88
CA TYR A 304 8.77 -12.04 3.44
C TYR A 304 7.63 -12.81 4.12
N MET A 305 6.62 -13.20 3.33
CA MET A 305 5.45 -13.94 3.84
C MET A 305 5.84 -15.34 4.32
N TYR A 306 5.41 -15.75 5.50
CA TYR A 306 5.81 -17.02 6.12
C TYR A 306 4.63 -17.73 6.78
N ILE A 307 4.57 -19.05 6.57
CA ILE A 307 3.55 -19.92 7.16
C ILE A 307 4.21 -20.85 8.18
N PRO A 308 3.83 -20.76 9.46
CA PRO A 308 4.33 -21.66 10.49
C PRO A 308 3.74 -23.07 10.40
N ASP A 309 4.35 -23.99 11.14
CA ASP A 309 3.85 -25.35 11.39
C ASP A 309 3.68 -26.25 10.14
N GLY A 310 4.37 -25.93 9.03
CA GLY A 310 4.39 -26.77 7.83
C GLY A 310 3.07 -26.79 7.03
N ARG A 311 2.15 -25.87 7.29
CA ARG A 311 0.90 -25.72 6.52
C ARG A 311 1.18 -25.17 5.12
N THR A 312 0.20 -25.27 4.22
CA THR A 312 0.26 -24.65 2.89
C THR A 312 -0.50 -23.33 2.84
N LEU A 313 -0.11 -22.42 1.95
CA LEU A 313 -0.84 -21.16 1.74
C LEU A 313 -2.30 -21.41 1.37
N GLU A 314 -2.55 -22.38 0.48
CA GLU A 314 -3.89 -22.79 0.10
C GLU A 314 -4.74 -23.19 1.32
N SER A 315 -4.20 -23.97 2.26
CA SER A 315 -4.92 -24.39 3.46
C SER A 315 -5.26 -23.22 4.38
N VAL A 316 -4.35 -22.24 4.51
CA VAL A 316 -4.56 -21.03 5.30
C VAL A 316 -5.64 -20.16 4.67
N LEU A 317 -5.57 -19.93 3.35
CA LEU A 317 -6.52 -19.10 2.63
C LEU A 317 -7.92 -19.74 2.54
N ARG A 318 -8.00 -21.07 2.46
CA ARG A 318 -9.26 -21.80 2.59
C ARG A 318 -9.89 -21.62 3.96
N HIS A 319 -9.09 -21.59 5.02
CA HIS A 319 -9.60 -21.28 6.36
C HIS A 319 -10.10 -19.83 6.48
N PHE A 320 -9.49 -18.90 5.74
CA PHE A 320 -9.85 -17.48 5.73
C PHE A 320 -10.94 -17.10 4.71
N SER A 321 -11.48 -18.06 3.93
CA SER A 321 -12.33 -17.77 2.77
C SER A 321 -13.65 -17.05 3.09
N ASN A 322 -14.13 -17.14 4.34
CA ASN A 322 -15.32 -16.42 4.81
C ASN A 322 -15.08 -14.91 5.01
N TYR A 323 -13.82 -14.47 4.95
CA TYR A 323 -13.44 -13.07 5.05
C TYR A 323 -13.00 -12.55 3.68
N THR A 324 -13.29 -11.29 3.44
CA THR A 324 -12.82 -10.60 2.23
C THR A 324 -11.35 -10.23 2.35
N GLN A 325 -10.91 -9.84 3.56
CA GLN A 325 -9.56 -9.36 3.84
C GLN A 325 -9.02 -10.02 5.11
N PHE A 326 -7.72 -10.23 5.18
CA PHE A 326 -7.04 -10.54 6.44
C PHE A 326 -5.72 -9.78 6.55
N THR A 327 -5.35 -9.38 7.76
CA THR A 327 -4.08 -8.71 8.04
C THR A 327 -3.05 -9.69 8.57
N VAL A 328 -1.81 -9.60 8.10
CA VAL A 328 -0.66 -10.40 8.48
C VAL A 328 0.21 -9.62 9.47
N GLU A 329 0.60 -10.26 10.56
CA GLU A 329 1.47 -9.65 11.58
C GLU A 329 2.96 -9.70 11.18
N GLN A 330 3.66 -8.65 11.59
CA GLN A 330 5.08 -8.44 11.36
C GLN A 330 5.98 -9.13 12.41
N ASN A 331 6.99 -9.85 11.92
CA ASN A 331 8.20 -10.24 12.63
C ASN A 331 9.36 -9.35 12.19
N ALA A 332 9.67 -8.30 12.96
CA ALA A 332 10.79 -7.42 12.64
C ALA A 332 12.13 -8.12 12.88
N MET A 333 12.98 -8.12 11.86
CA MET A 333 14.34 -8.64 11.92
C MET A 333 15.34 -7.50 12.11
N SER A 334 16.45 -7.81 12.78
CA SER A 334 17.61 -6.93 12.77
C SER A 334 18.12 -6.79 11.34
N SER A 335 18.53 -5.58 10.98
CA SER A 335 19.21 -5.30 9.70
C SER A 335 20.73 -5.39 9.79
N VAL A 336 21.28 -5.77 10.95
CA VAL A 336 22.74 -5.75 11.21
C VAL A 336 23.33 -6.94 11.97
N LEU A 337 22.52 -7.64 12.77
CA LEU A 337 23.00 -8.73 13.63
C LEU A 337 23.11 -10.03 12.83
N CYS A 338 24.30 -10.64 12.86
CA CYS A 338 24.61 -11.94 12.25
C CYS A 338 25.48 -12.78 13.20
N PHE A 339 25.77 -14.04 12.86
CA PHE A 339 26.72 -14.85 13.64
C PHE A 339 28.17 -14.61 13.24
N ASN A 340 29.09 -14.74 14.18
CA ASN A 340 30.51 -14.90 13.89
C ASN A 340 30.79 -16.37 13.58
N ASP A 341 30.64 -16.76 12.33
CA ASP A 341 30.86 -18.14 11.86
C ASP A 341 31.87 -18.12 10.71
N SER A 342 33.11 -18.50 11.02
CA SER A 342 34.23 -18.49 10.07
C SER A 342 34.10 -19.55 8.96
N SER A 343 33.15 -20.49 9.07
CA SER A 343 32.86 -21.46 8.02
C SER A 343 31.93 -20.91 6.93
N ARG A 344 31.32 -19.75 7.17
CA ARG A 344 30.34 -19.15 6.26
C ARG A 344 30.98 -18.07 5.40
N ASP A 345 30.56 -18.05 4.14
CA ASP A 345 30.86 -16.98 3.21
C ASP A 345 29.61 -16.11 3.03
N TYR A 346 29.50 -15.05 3.84
CA TYR A 346 28.35 -14.15 3.82
C TYR A 346 28.11 -13.46 2.47
N SER A 347 29.14 -13.36 1.63
CA SER A 347 29.00 -12.78 0.29
C SER A 347 28.14 -13.64 -0.65
N ARG A 348 27.98 -14.93 -0.33
CA ARG A 348 27.20 -15.91 -1.12
C ARG A 348 25.83 -16.21 -0.52
N GLU A 349 25.52 -15.59 0.62
CA GLU A 349 24.28 -15.76 1.34
C GLU A 349 23.31 -14.62 1.07
N TRP A 350 22.05 -14.98 0.97
CA TRP A 350 20.93 -14.06 0.94
C TRP A 350 20.76 -13.38 2.30
N GLY A 351 20.14 -12.19 2.31
CA GLY A 351 19.98 -11.43 3.55
C GLY A 351 19.14 -12.18 4.59
N PHE A 352 18.09 -12.90 4.20
CA PHE A 352 17.33 -13.73 5.15
C PHE A 352 18.08 -14.98 5.65
N GLU A 353 19.20 -15.37 5.03
CA GLU A 353 20.09 -16.45 5.53
C GLU A 353 21.04 -15.96 6.63
N LYS A 354 21.37 -14.67 6.63
CA LYS A 354 22.36 -14.09 7.53
C LYS A 354 21.76 -13.26 8.66
N LEU A 355 20.68 -12.53 8.39
CA LEU A 355 19.94 -11.73 9.36
C LEU A 355 18.92 -12.59 10.12
N VAL A 356 19.39 -13.28 11.16
CA VAL A 356 18.64 -14.33 11.88
C VAL A 356 18.28 -13.95 13.32
N PHE A 357 18.17 -12.64 13.58
CA PHE A 357 17.84 -12.11 14.90
C PHE A 357 16.57 -11.28 14.82
N ARG A 358 15.52 -11.75 15.48
CA ARG A 358 14.19 -11.14 15.49
C ARG A 358 13.97 -10.31 16.75
N ASP A 359 13.38 -9.13 16.61
CA ASP A 359 12.94 -8.31 17.73
C ASP A 359 11.88 -9.07 18.55
N SER A 360 12.15 -9.27 19.84
CA SER A 360 11.33 -10.08 20.75
C SER A 360 10.34 -9.28 21.58
N ARG A 361 10.22 -7.96 21.37
CA ARG A 361 9.26 -7.13 22.11
C ARG A 361 7.83 -7.57 21.79
N THR A 362 7.03 -7.72 22.84
CA THR A 362 5.59 -8.03 22.77
C THR A 362 4.75 -6.80 23.12
N ARG A 363 3.46 -6.81 22.76
CA ARG A 363 2.48 -5.74 23.08
C ARG A 363 2.84 -4.36 22.52
N ILE A 364 3.59 -4.33 21.42
CA ILE A 364 3.85 -3.11 20.65
C ILE A 364 2.95 -3.11 19.42
N ARG A 365 2.46 -1.93 19.03
CA ARG A 365 1.77 -1.78 17.75
C ARG A 365 2.82 -1.86 16.64
N ARG A 366 2.66 -2.84 15.76
CA ARG A 366 3.42 -2.95 14.52
C ARG A 366 2.50 -2.70 13.34
N ASP A 367 3.09 -2.22 12.26
CA ASP A 367 2.39 -2.18 10.99
C ASP A 367 2.02 -3.58 10.57
N ARG A 368 0.94 -3.66 9.79
CA ARG A 368 0.43 -4.91 9.26
C ARG A 368 0.36 -4.78 7.76
N LYS A 369 0.55 -5.91 7.11
CA LYS A 369 0.26 -6.09 5.68
C LYS A 369 -0.97 -6.95 5.54
N TYR A 370 -1.48 -7.12 4.34
CA TYR A 370 -2.75 -7.82 4.19
C TYR A 370 -2.87 -8.49 2.83
N ALA A 371 -3.83 -9.40 2.76
CA ALA A 371 -4.34 -9.88 1.50
C ALA A 371 -5.86 -9.70 1.45
N ILE A 372 -6.38 -9.56 0.25
CA ILE A 372 -7.79 -9.26 0.00
C ILE A 372 -8.30 -9.96 -1.27
N GLN A 373 -9.57 -10.33 -1.26
CA GLN A 373 -10.31 -10.67 -2.47
C GLN A 373 -10.66 -9.38 -3.21
N ALA A 374 -9.79 -8.94 -4.12
CA ALA A 374 -9.82 -7.60 -4.75
C ALA A 374 -11.19 -7.25 -5.39
N LYS A 375 -11.93 -8.23 -5.92
CA LYS A 375 -13.28 -8.05 -6.46
C LYS A 375 -14.24 -7.35 -5.49
N ASN A 376 -14.05 -7.51 -4.19
CA ASN A 376 -14.89 -6.95 -3.13
C ASN A 376 -14.41 -5.59 -2.60
N ALA A 377 -13.36 -4.99 -3.17
CA ALA A 377 -12.82 -3.70 -2.75
C ALA A 377 -13.05 -2.61 -3.82
N TYR A 378 -13.29 -1.37 -3.36
CA TYR A 378 -13.43 -0.20 -4.23
C TYR A 378 -12.30 0.83 -4.06
N ALA A 379 -11.45 0.63 -3.06
CA ALA A 379 -10.28 1.44 -2.79
C ALA A 379 -9.33 0.65 -1.89
N THR A 380 -8.05 1.01 -1.90
CA THR A 380 -7.08 0.38 -1.02
C THR A 380 -5.93 1.27 -0.56
N GLY A 381 -5.21 0.82 0.47
CA GLY A 381 -4.06 1.47 1.07
C GLY A 381 -2.92 0.51 1.37
N VAL A 382 -1.85 1.02 1.98
CA VAL A 382 -0.64 0.22 2.21
C VAL A 382 -0.79 -0.80 3.34
N HIS A 383 -1.65 -0.54 4.34
CA HIS A 383 -1.84 -1.41 5.51
C HIS A 383 -3.24 -2.00 5.64
N MET A 384 -4.21 -1.44 4.94
CA MET A 384 -5.59 -1.93 4.88
C MET A 384 -6.33 -1.32 3.69
N SER A 385 -7.41 -1.98 3.26
CA SER A 385 -8.30 -1.45 2.22
C SER A 385 -9.43 -0.58 2.79
N GLU A 386 -10.00 0.27 1.94
CA GLU A 386 -11.19 1.10 2.24
C GLU A 386 -12.38 0.63 1.38
N ASN A 387 -13.60 0.97 1.79
CA ASN A 387 -14.81 0.69 1.00
C ASN A 387 -14.86 -0.77 0.53
N VAL A 388 -14.76 -1.70 1.48
CA VAL A 388 -14.73 -3.14 1.24
C VAL A 388 -16.08 -3.78 1.59
N VAL A 389 -16.53 -4.72 0.76
CA VAL A 389 -17.68 -5.57 1.06
C VAL A 389 -17.20 -6.83 1.79
N GLY A 390 -17.77 -7.11 2.96
CA GLY A 390 -17.45 -8.28 3.78
C GLY A 390 -16.52 -7.99 4.96
N GLY A 391 -16.26 -9.01 5.76
CA GLY A 391 -15.48 -8.89 7.00
C GLY A 391 -13.96 -8.88 6.79
N THR A 392 -13.24 -8.31 7.75
CA THR A 392 -11.77 -8.40 7.87
C THR A 392 -11.37 -9.28 9.05
N LEU A 393 -10.44 -10.20 8.85
CA LEU A 393 -9.82 -11.00 9.91
C LEU A 393 -8.47 -10.39 10.34
N HIS A 394 -8.31 -10.15 11.64
CA HIS A 394 -7.08 -9.58 12.19
C HIS A 394 -6.21 -10.58 12.94
N LYS A 395 -6.79 -11.61 13.55
CA LYS A 395 -6.05 -12.57 14.38
C LYS A 395 -5.51 -13.71 13.52
N THR A 396 -4.36 -13.51 12.88
CA THR A 396 -3.75 -14.48 11.96
C THR A 396 -2.39 -14.99 12.40
N GLU A 397 -1.90 -14.56 13.57
CA GLU A 397 -0.51 -14.65 14.01
C GLU A 397 0.02 -16.10 14.07
N THR A 398 -0.88 -17.05 14.35
CA THR A 398 -0.60 -18.49 14.40
C THR A 398 -0.66 -19.19 13.03
N MET A 399 -1.17 -18.51 12.00
CA MET A 399 -1.47 -19.09 10.69
C MET A 399 -0.59 -18.51 9.58
N ILE A 400 -0.29 -17.21 9.65
CA ILE A 400 0.56 -16.50 8.71
C ILE A 400 1.16 -15.26 9.38
N ARG A 401 2.42 -15.00 9.07
CA ARG A 401 3.20 -13.84 9.52
C ARG A 401 4.10 -13.38 8.38
N TYR A 402 4.75 -12.24 8.51
CA TYR A 402 5.81 -11.85 7.57
C TYR A 402 7.07 -11.41 8.30
N TYR A 403 8.23 -11.71 7.74
CA TYR A 403 9.52 -11.25 8.25
C TYR A 403 9.89 -9.94 7.58
N HIS A 404 10.14 -8.89 8.35
CA HIS A 404 10.46 -7.55 7.85
C HIS A 404 11.93 -7.24 8.07
N TYR A 405 12.69 -7.13 6.99
CA TYR A 405 14.11 -6.78 6.98
C TYR A 405 14.28 -5.29 6.69
N HIS A 406 13.83 -4.46 7.63
CA HIS A 406 13.72 -3.02 7.45
C HIS A 406 15.06 -2.37 7.08
N ASN A 407 15.05 -1.43 6.14
CA ASN A 407 16.24 -0.70 5.66
C ASN A 407 17.34 -1.62 5.08
N THR A 408 16.98 -2.75 4.47
CA THR A 408 17.96 -3.63 3.80
C THR A 408 17.89 -3.58 2.29
N ILE A 409 16.80 -3.08 1.70
CA ILE A 409 16.55 -3.18 0.25
C ILE A 409 17.44 -2.26 -0.60
N THR A 410 17.91 -1.14 -0.04
CA THR A 410 18.79 -0.17 -0.71
C THR A 410 20.25 -0.24 -0.27
N VAL A 411 20.60 -1.21 0.59
CA VAL A 411 21.97 -1.36 1.10
C VAL A 411 22.73 -2.31 0.17
N HIS A 412 23.88 -1.85 -0.34
CA HIS A 412 24.73 -2.63 -1.26
C HIS A 412 25.95 -3.25 -0.58
N GLU A 413 26.31 -2.75 0.59
CA GLU A 413 27.37 -3.30 1.42
C GLU A 413 26.92 -4.54 2.20
N GLU A 414 27.86 -5.16 2.92
CA GLU A 414 27.55 -6.27 3.80
C GLU A 414 26.64 -5.80 4.96
N LEU A 415 25.48 -6.44 5.07
CA LEU A 415 24.48 -6.18 6.12
C LEU A 415 24.99 -6.62 7.50
N CYS A 416 25.80 -7.68 7.57
CA CYS A 416 26.36 -8.23 8.80
C CYS A 416 27.43 -7.35 9.44
N ARG A 417 26.99 -6.23 10.04
CA ARG A 417 27.86 -5.25 10.70
C ARG A 417 28.19 -5.63 12.15
N ASN A 418 27.34 -6.44 12.79
CA ASN A 418 27.51 -6.87 14.18
C ASN A 418 27.50 -8.40 14.26
N LEU A 419 28.68 -8.99 14.43
CA LEU A 419 28.87 -10.44 14.51
C LEU A 419 28.75 -10.91 15.96
N LEU A 420 27.83 -11.84 16.20
CA LEU A 420 27.52 -12.39 17.51
C LEU A 420 28.10 -13.80 17.67
N PRO A 421 28.60 -14.17 18.86
CA PRO A 421 29.08 -15.53 19.10
C PRO A 421 27.93 -16.55 19.06
N ASP A 422 28.26 -17.83 18.87
CA ASP A 422 27.28 -18.93 18.84
C ASP A 422 26.40 -19.02 20.09
N THR A 423 26.88 -18.54 21.25
CA THR A 423 26.11 -18.47 22.49
C THR A 423 24.85 -17.61 22.35
N ALA A 424 24.81 -16.66 21.41
CA ALA A 424 23.65 -15.82 21.12
C ALA A 424 22.43 -16.62 20.59
N LYS A 425 22.61 -17.87 20.10
CA LYS A 425 21.48 -18.75 19.74
C LYS A 425 20.53 -19.04 20.91
N ARG A 426 21.05 -18.98 22.13
CA ARG A 426 20.34 -19.34 23.38
C ARG A 426 20.16 -18.14 24.33
N ALA A 427 20.51 -16.94 23.89
CA ALA A 427 20.49 -15.74 24.72
C ALA A 427 19.77 -14.58 24.01
N THR A 428 19.21 -13.67 24.81
CA THR A 428 18.69 -12.40 24.30
C THR A 428 19.85 -11.45 24.05
N THR A 429 19.97 -10.96 22.82
CA THR A 429 20.94 -9.93 22.45
C THR A 429 20.28 -8.56 22.51
N TRP A 430 20.91 -7.60 23.19
CA TRP A 430 20.42 -6.23 23.25
C TRP A 430 21.22 -5.34 22.31
N LEU A 431 20.53 -4.67 21.39
CA LEU A 431 21.10 -3.65 20.51
C LEU A 431 20.17 -2.44 20.50
N ASP A 432 20.68 -1.27 20.82
CA ASP A 432 19.90 -0.01 20.87
C ASP A 432 18.62 -0.11 21.71
N LYS A 433 18.72 -0.79 22.87
CA LYS A 433 17.60 -1.06 23.79
C LYS A 433 16.49 -1.94 23.20
N ILE A 434 16.72 -2.57 22.06
CA ILE A 434 15.83 -3.56 21.45
C ILE A 434 16.36 -4.96 21.78
N PRO A 435 15.55 -5.82 22.41
CA PRO A 435 15.91 -7.22 22.61
C PRO A 435 15.68 -8.02 21.33
N TYR A 436 16.70 -8.76 20.93
CA TYR A 436 16.68 -9.66 19.78
C TYR A 436 16.91 -11.11 20.22
N VAL A 437 16.19 -12.03 19.59
CA VAL A 437 16.32 -13.48 19.79
C VAL A 437 16.60 -14.17 18.47
N TYR A 438 17.29 -15.30 18.52
CA TYR A 438 17.60 -16.10 17.34
C TYR A 438 16.31 -16.67 16.70
N ASP A 439 16.18 -16.51 15.38
CA ASP A 439 15.10 -17.04 14.55
C ASP A 439 15.66 -17.38 13.16
N ASP A 440 15.73 -18.68 12.84
CA ASP A 440 16.28 -19.20 11.59
C ASP A 440 15.22 -19.82 10.66
N ASN A 441 13.95 -19.52 10.89
CA ASN A 441 12.85 -20.07 10.10
C ASN A 441 13.02 -19.77 8.61
N MET A 442 13.37 -18.53 8.26
CA MET A 442 13.62 -18.11 6.88
C MET A 442 14.91 -18.72 6.31
N LYS A 443 15.99 -18.74 7.11
CA LYS A 443 17.29 -19.30 6.71
C LYS A 443 17.16 -20.74 6.21
N LYS A 444 16.35 -21.57 6.87
CA LYS A 444 16.13 -22.98 6.50
C LYS A 444 15.52 -23.17 5.11
N LEU A 445 14.87 -22.15 4.54
CA LEU A 445 14.21 -22.23 3.23
C LEU A 445 15.17 -21.94 2.06
N ALA A 446 16.31 -21.29 2.31
CA ALA A 446 17.20 -20.83 1.23
C ALA A 446 17.67 -21.93 0.26
N PRO A 447 18.10 -23.13 0.70
CA PRO A 447 18.55 -24.16 -0.23
C PRO A 447 17.46 -24.59 -1.22
N VAL A 448 16.22 -24.71 -0.74
CA VAL A 448 15.06 -25.10 -1.55
C VAL A 448 14.73 -24.00 -2.55
N ILE A 449 14.72 -22.74 -2.13
CA ILE A 449 14.36 -21.61 -2.98
C ILE A 449 15.42 -21.35 -4.04
N LYS A 450 16.72 -21.38 -3.68
CA LYS A 450 17.82 -21.27 -4.64
C LYS A 450 17.76 -22.39 -5.69
N LYS A 451 17.38 -23.61 -5.29
CA LYS A 451 17.16 -24.72 -6.23
C LYS A 451 15.97 -24.46 -7.14
N PHE A 452 14.85 -24.00 -6.58
CA PHE A 452 13.64 -23.63 -7.33
C PHE A 452 13.93 -22.54 -8.37
N GLU A 453 14.62 -21.45 -8.00
CA GLU A 453 15.00 -20.37 -8.92
C GLU A 453 15.77 -20.93 -10.13
N ARG A 454 16.83 -21.70 -9.88
CA ARG A 454 17.66 -22.31 -10.93
C ARG A 454 16.85 -23.19 -11.87
N GLN A 455 15.92 -23.97 -11.33
CA GLN A 455 15.07 -24.87 -12.12
C GLN A 455 13.99 -24.12 -12.92
N THR A 456 13.52 -22.99 -12.42
CA THR A 456 12.38 -22.26 -13.01
C THR A 456 12.81 -21.32 -14.13
N ILE A 457 13.87 -20.54 -13.92
CA ILE A 457 14.29 -19.48 -14.86
C ILE A 457 15.68 -19.72 -15.46
N GLY A 458 16.31 -20.85 -15.17
CA GLY A 458 17.55 -21.29 -15.83
C GLY A 458 18.78 -20.44 -15.51
N ILE A 459 18.73 -19.56 -14.50
CA ILE A 459 19.89 -18.77 -14.08
C ILE A 459 20.84 -19.70 -13.31
N GLY A 460 21.80 -20.27 -14.02
CA GLY A 460 23.00 -20.86 -13.42
C GLY A 460 23.69 -19.80 -12.55
N SER A 461 24.15 -20.22 -11.37
CA SER A 461 24.91 -19.41 -10.41
C SER A 461 25.88 -18.43 -11.06
N GLN A 462 25.47 -17.16 -11.14
CA GLN A 462 26.36 -16.03 -10.94
C GLN A 462 26.08 -15.49 -9.55
#